data_AF-A0A1G1ITX7-F1
#
_entry.id   AF-A0A1G1ITX7-F1
#
_cell.length_a   1.000
_cell.length_b   1.000
_cell.length_c   1.000
_cell.angle_alpha   90.00
_cell.angle_beta   90.00
_cell.angle_gamma   90.00
#
_symmetry.space_group_name_H-M   'P 1'
#
loop_
_entity.id
_entity.type
_entity.pdbx_description
1 polymer ?
#
loop_
_entity_poly.entity_id
_entity_poly.type
_entity_poly.pdbx_seq_one_letter_code
_entity_poly.pdbx_strand_id
1 'polypeptide(L)'
;MPRKARVLCDNAVYHLFNRGHNKYDLFKSERDFIVFKDIIRECKSNFMFELYNYVFMLNHFHFLTKIINAENLPKIMKEICQRYASYYRKTYGHVGYLFQNRYKSIHIEIDSYLLECARYIERNPLRAKVVKNLYDYKWSSYSFYANGTKDDIVTANPLYLDLGNNARERQERYKEYVLIPRPYEAIVDKCVASMK
;
A
#
# COMPACT_ATOMS: atom_id res chain seq x y z
N MET A 1 26.26 -11.45 -3.03
CA MET A 1 25.55 -12.63 -2.49
C MET A 1 24.36 -12.97 -3.39
N PRO A 2 24.17 -14.25 -3.75
CA PRO A 2 22.94 -14.70 -4.40
C PRO A 2 21.75 -14.42 -3.47
N ARG A 3 20.66 -13.88 -4.03
CA ARG A 3 19.48 -13.48 -3.26
C ARG A 3 18.57 -14.68 -3.05
N LYS A 4 17.96 -14.77 -1.86
CA LYS A 4 16.85 -15.72 -1.60
C LYS A 4 15.70 -15.42 -2.58
N ALA A 5 15.17 -16.47 -3.20
CA ALA A 5 14.01 -16.36 -4.08
C ALA A 5 12.80 -15.82 -3.30
N ARG A 6 11.90 -15.09 -3.97
CA ARG A 6 10.65 -14.66 -3.36
C ARG A 6 9.72 -15.85 -3.25
N VAL A 7 9.00 -15.94 -2.14
CA VAL A 7 7.86 -16.83 -2.02
C VAL A 7 6.76 -16.25 -2.91
N LEU A 8 6.36 -17.02 -3.92
CA LEU A 8 5.32 -16.69 -4.88
C LEU A 8 4.31 -17.84 -4.84
N CYS A 9 3.14 -17.53 -4.31
CA CYS A 9 1.98 -18.40 -4.19
C CYS A 9 0.80 -17.77 -4.96
N ASP A 10 0.05 -18.60 -5.67
CA ASP A 10 -1.19 -18.22 -6.32
C ASP A 10 -2.28 -17.94 -5.27
N ASN A 11 -3.24 -17.09 -5.62
CA ASN A 11 -4.35 -16.67 -4.76
C ASN A 11 -3.93 -16.15 -3.37
N ALA A 12 -2.72 -15.60 -3.27
CA ALA A 12 -2.13 -15.20 -2.01
C ALA A 12 -2.14 -13.68 -1.80
N VAL A 13 -2.12 -13.27 -0.54
CA VAL A 13 -2.07 -11.86 -0.16
C VAL A 13 -0.66 -11.45 0.23
N TYR A 14 -0.26 -10.28 -0.23
CA TYR A 14 1.07 -9.72 0.03
C TYR A 14 0.98 -8.30 0.56
N HIS A 15 1.82 -8.02 1.56
CA HIS A 15 2.24 -6.66 1.87
C HIS A 15 3.40 -6.28 0.94
N LEU A 16 3.12 -5.40 -0.01
CA LEU A 16 4.07 -4.92 -1.01
C LEU A 16 4.48 -3.49 -0.66
N PHE A 17 5.77 -3.18 -0.75
CA PHE A 17 6.22 -1.79 -0.54
C PHE A 17 7.53 -1.49 -1.25
N ASN A 18 7.72 -0.22 -1.58
CA ASN A 18 8.97 0.30 -2.11
C ASN A 18 9.17 1.77 -1.69
N ARG A 19 10.41 2.25 -1.78
CA ARG A 19 10.81 3.59 -1.36
C ARG A 19 11.76 4.26 -2.34
N GLY A 20 11.79 5.58 -2.31
CA GLY A 20 12.75 6.39 -3.03
C GLY A 20 14.19 6.06 -2.64
N HIS A 21 15.09 6.06 -3.62
CA HIS A 21 16.52 5.94 -3.39
C HIS A 21 16.99 7.08 -2.47
N ASN A 22 17.85 6.77 -1.50
CA ASN A 22 18.28 7.71 -0.45
C ASN A 22 17.14 8.41 0.31
N LYS A 23 15.96 7.77 0.37
CA LYS A 23 14.74 8.34 0.98
C LYS A 23 14.24 9.62 0.30
N TYR A 24 14.61 9.85 -0.96
CA TYR A 24 14.05 10.94 -1.75
C TYR A 24 12.53 10.82 -1.86
N ASP A 25 11.89 11.98 -1.92
CA ASP A 25 10.47 12.07 -2.19
C ASP A 25 10.19 11.51 -3.59
N LEU A 26 9.34 10.49 -3.61
CA LEU A 26 8.71 9.99 -4.82
C LEU A 26 7.68 11.01 -5.29
N PHE A 27 6.83 11.49 -4.38
CA PHE A 27 5.74 12.42 -4.69
C PHE A 27 6.10 13.83 -4.20
N LYS A 28 6.34 14.75 -5.13
CA LYS A 28 6.72 16.15 -4.86
C LYS A 28 5.52 17.10 -4.94
N SER A 29 4.45 16.67 -5.58
CA SER A 29 3.24 17.43 -5.86
C SER A 29 2.02 16.51 -5.81
N GLU A 30 0.84 17.11 -5.66
CA GLU A 30 -0.44 16.39 -5.75
C GLU A 30 -0.59 15.64 -7.09
N ARG A 31 -0.08 16.20 -8.18
CA ARG A 31 -0.14 15.57 -9.50
C ARG A 31 0.55 14.21 -9.52
N ASP A 32 1.64 14.05 -8.77
CA ASP A 32 2.39 12.80 -8.71
C ASP A 32 1.57 11.65 -8.15
N PHE A 33 0.82 11.91 -7.08
CA PHE A 33 -0.04 10.91 -6.46
C PHE A 33 -1.17 10.48 -7.41
N ILE A 34 -1.75 11.44 -8.14
CA ILE A 34 -2.78 11.18 -9.15
C ILE A 34 -2.23 10.28 -10.26
N VAL A 35 -1.08 10.66 -10.84
CA VAL A 35 -0.44 9.86 -11.91
C VAL A 35 -0.09 8.45 -11.43
N PHE A 36 0.39 8.32 -10.19
CA PHE A 36 0.70 7.00 -9.63
C PHE A 36 -0.57 6.16 -9.43
N LYS A 37 -1.66 6.77 -8.96
CA LYS A 37 -2.97 6.13 -8.85
C LYS A 37 -3.51 5.68 -10.22
N ASP A 38 -3.35 6.51 -11.24
CA ASP A 38 -3.76 6.19 -12.61
C ASP A 38 -2.97 4.99 -13.18
N ILE A 39 -1.65 4.96 -12.96
CA ILE A 39 -0.80 3.81 -13.34
C ILE A 39 -1.29 2.52 -12.66
N ILE A 40 -1.61 2.59 -11.35
CA ILE A 40 -2.13 1.43 -10.61
C ILE A 40 -3.48 0.96 -11.18
N ARG A 41 -4.38 1.89 -11.51
CA ARG A 41 -5.68 1.58 -12.13
C ARG A 41 -5.51 0.80 -13.43
N GLU A 42 -4.63 1.28 -14.31
CA GLU A 42 -4.36 0.60 -15.58
C GLU A 42 -3.70 -0.77 -15.36
N CYS A 43 -2.75 -0.87 -14.42
CA CYS A 43 -2.14 -2.16 -14.06
C CYS A 43 -3.19 -3.13 -13.50
N LYS A 44 -4.13 -2.66 -12.69
CA LYS A 44 -5.23 -3.47 -12.16
C LYS A 44 -6.09 -4.03 -13.29
N SER A 45 -6.40 -3.22 -14.30
CA SER A 45 -7.11 -3.65 -15.50
C SER A 45 -6.33 -4.69 -16.33
N ASN A 46 -5.00 -4.59 -16.39
CA ASN A 46 -4.19 -5.49 -17.22
C ASN A 46 -3.87 -6.82 -16.54
N PHE A 47 -3.74 -6.83 -15.21
CA PHE A 47 -3.26 -7.99 -14.45
C PHE A 47 -4.30 -8.60 -13.49
N MET A 48 -5.47 -7.97 -13.33
CA MET A 48 -6.60 -8.48 -12.52
C MET A 48 -6.23 -8.85 -11.08
N PHE A 49 -5.52 -7.95 -10.37
CA PHE A 49 -5.23 -8.11 -8.94
C PHE A 49 -6.22 -7.34 -8.06
N GLU A 50 -6.34 -7.75 -6.80
CA GLU A 50 -7.19 -7.07 -5.83
C GLU A 50 -6.30 -6.23 -4.89
N LEU A 51 -6.52 -4.92 -4.86
CA LEU A 51 -5.81 -4.01 -3.97
C LEU A 51 -6.72 -3.72 -2.78
N TYR A 52 -6.43 -4.33 -1.64
CA TYR A 52 -7.22 -4.17 -0.43
C TYR A 52 -6.93 -2.84 0.24
N ASN A 53 -5.67 -2.55 0.54
CA ASN A 53 -5.31 -1.30 1.20
C ASN A 53 -4.08 -0.68 0.55
N TYR A 54 -3.98 0.64 0.60
CA TYR A 54 -2.78 1.36 0.20
C TYR A 54 -2.56 2.62 1.03
N VAL A 55 -1.30 3.04 1.09
CA VAL A 55 -0.89 4.38 1.48
C VAL A 55 0.25 4.83 0.57
N PHE A 56 0.18 6.05 0.07
CA PHE A 56 1.28 6.69 -0.66
C PHE A 56 1.86 7.77 0.26
N MET A 57 3.04 7.54 0.81
CA MET A 57 3.80 8.50 1.60
C MET A 57 4.78 9.25 0.68
N LEU A 58 5.25 10.44 1.06
CA LEU A 58 6.12 11.26 0.19
C LEU A 58 7.28 10.48 -0.43
N ASN A 59 7.97 9.64 0.35
CA ASN A 59 9.16 8.89 -0.10
C ASN A 59 8.96 7.37 -0.22
N HIS A 60 7.76 6.83 -0.01
CA HIS A 60 7.49 5.39 -0.11
C HIS A 60 6.00 5.09 -0.26
N PHE A 61 5.66 3.86 -0.62
CA PHE A 61 4.27 3.41 -0.65
C PHE A 61 4.15 2.01 -0.06
N HIS A 62 2.97 1.68 0.46
CA HIS A 62 2.62 0.31 0.87
C HIS A 62 1.29 -0.10 0.25
N PHE A 63 1.20 -1.35 -0.18
CA PHE A 63 0.00 -2.01 -0.69
C PHE A 63 -0.26 -3.30 0.09
N LEU A 64 -1.53 -3.59 0.34
CA LEU A 64 -2.02 -4.91 0.70
C LEU A 64 -2.76 -5.45 -0.50
N THR A 65 -2.23 -6.50 -1.12
CA THR A 65 -2.67 -6.92 -2.46
C THR A 65 -2.84 -8.42 -2.53
N LYS A 66 -4.02 -8.88 -2.96
CA LYS A 66 -4.21 -10.27 -3.36
C LYS A 66 -3.81 -10.45 -4.82
N ILE A 67 -2.94 -11.42 -5.05
CA ILE A 67 -2.42 -11.79 -6.35
C ILE A 67 -3.03 -13.15 -6.72
N ILE A 68 -3.79 -13.19 -7.81
CA ILE A 68 -4.44 -14.41 -8.30
C ILE A 68 -3.39 -15.36 -8.90
N ASN A 69 -2.54 -14.84 -9.79
CA ASN A 69 -1.42 -15.58 -10.39
C ASN A 69 -0.09 -15.00 -9.91
N ALA A 70 0.68 -15.81 -9.18
CA ALA A 70 1.90 -15.40 -8.50
C ALA A 70 2.98 -14.86 -9.46
N GLU A 71 3.03 -15.35 -10.69
CA GLU A 71 3.97 -14.88 -11.72
C GLU A 71 3.70 -13.45 -12.16
N ASN A 72 2.48 -12.95 -11.93
CA ASN A 72 2.13 -11.57 -12.26
C ASN A 72 2.64 -10.58 -11.21
N LEU A 73 2.89 -10.98 -9.96
CA LEU A 73 3.35 -10.06 -8.91
C LEU A 73 4.63 -9.30 -9.31
N PRO A 74 5.71 -9.95 -9.82
CA PRO A 74 6.88 -9.24 -10.32
C PRO A 74 6.59 -8.35 -11.53
N LYS A 75 5.68 -8.76 -12.42
CA LYS A 75 5.30 -8.00 -13.63
C LYS A 75 4.55 -6.73 -13.26
N ILE A 76 3.53 -6.83 -12.39
CA ILE A 76 2.75 -5.70 -11.84
C ILE A 76 3.68 -4.68 -11.20
N MET A 77 4.54 -5.12 -10.26
CA MET A 77 5.41 -4.20 -9.54
C MET A 77 6.47 -3.56 -10.44
N LYS A 78 6.96 -4.29 -11.45
CA LYS A 78 7.86 -3.74 -12.47
C LYS A 78 7.15 -2.66 -13.27
N GLU A 79 5.95 -2.93 -13.77
CA GLU A 79 5.15 -2.01 -14.58
C GLU A 79 4.87 -0.70 -13.82
N ILE A 80 4.35 -0.80 -12.59
CA ILE A 80 4.06 0.36 -11.73
C ILE A 80 5.31 1.21 -11.50
N CYS A 81 6.41 0.58 -11.07
CA CYS A 81 7.64 1.31 -10.74
C CYS A 81 8.29 1.91 -11.99
N GLN A 82 8.32 1.19 -13.12
CA GLN A 82 8.97 1.67 -14.34
C GLN A 82 8.20 2.83 -14.98
N ARG A 83 6.86 2.71 -15.08
CA ARG A 83 6.02 3.79 -15.61
C ARG A 83 6.13 5.05 -14.77
N TYR A 84 6.09 4.91 -13.45
CA TYR A 84 6.23 6.06 -12.56
C TYR A 84 7.62 6.68 -12.63
N ALA A 85 8.68 5.86 -12.65
CA ALA A 85 10.04 6.37 -12.83
C ALA A 85 10.22 7.10 -14.16
N SER A 86 9.60 6.62 -15.24
CA SER A 86 9.62 7.32 -16.53
C SER A 86 8.95 8.69 -16.44
N TYR A 87 7.75 8.75 -15.85
CA TYR A 87 7.04 10.00 -15.59
C TYR A 87 7.90 10.97 -14.74
N TYR A 88 8.43 10.50 -13.61
CA TYR A 88 9.22 11.30 -12.69
C TYR A 88 10.48 11.87 -13.37
N ARG A 89 11.18 11.08 -14.20
CA ARG A 89 12.34 11.56 -14.96
C ARG A 89 11.96 12.65 -15.95
N LYS A 90 10.85 12.46 -16.69
CA LYS A 90 10.36 13.46 -17.65
C LYS A 90 9.95 14.76 -16.96
N THR A 91 9.30 14.68 -15.80
CA THR A 91 8.79 15.84 -15.06
C THR A 91 9.90 16.59 -14.31
N TYR A 92 10.85 15.88 -13.70
CA TYR A 92 11.83 16.46 -12.78
C TYR A 92 13.28 16.42 -13.26
N GLY A 93 13.55 15.90 -14.47
CA GLY A 93 14.91 15.76 -14.98
C GLY A 93 15.79 14.80 -14.16
N HIS A 94 15.20 13.88 -13.41
CA HIS A 94 15.94 12.98 -12.51
C HIS A 94 16.86 12.04 -13.26
N VAL A 95 18.09 11.91 -12.80
CA VAL A 95 19.08 10.97 -13.35
C VAL A 95 19.35 9.86 -12.35
N GLY A 96 19.44 8.61 -12.83
CA GLY A 96 19.72 7.44 -12.01
C GLY A 96 18.49 6.71 -11.49
N TYR A 97 18.66 6.00 -10.37
CA TYR A 97 17.62 5.18 -9.75
C TYR A 97 16.65 6.03 -8.95
N LEU A 98 15.35 5.94 -9.27
CA LEU A 98 14.30 6.58 -8.47
C LEU A 98 14.01 5.77 -7.21
N PHE A 99 13.89 4.44 -7.34
CA PHE A 99 13.63 3.54 -6.22
C PHE A 99 14.92 2.98 -5.66
N GLN A 100 14.98 2.80 -4.34
CA GLN A 100 16.20 2.35 -3.66
C GLN A 100 16.64 0.94 -4.09
N ASN A 101 15.68 0.05 -4.25
CA ASN A 101 15.89 -1.36 -4.58
C ASN A 101 14.64 -1.90 -5.29
N ARG A 102 14.64 -3.20 -5.59
CA ARG A 102 13.39 -3.90 -5.89
C ARG A 102 12.43 -3.76 -4.71
N TYR A 103 11.14 -3.71 -5.01
CA TYR A 103 10.08 -3.79 -4.01
C TYR A 103 10.26 -5.01 -3.09
N LYS A 104 9.80 -4.84 -1.85
CA LYS A 104 9.69 -5.88 -0.83
C LYS A 104 8.29 -6.51 -0.91
N SER A 105 8.20 -7.78 -0.58
CA SER A 105 6.96 -8.56 -0.60
C SER A 105 6.96 -9.51 0.59
N ILE A 106 5.97 -9.36 1.48
CA ILE A 106 5.76 -10.22 2.63
C ILE A 106 4.45 -10.98 2.39
N HIS A 107 4.49 -12.31 2.39
CA HIS A 107 3.30 -13.16 2.28
C HIS A 107 2.49 -13.09 3.58
N ILE A 108 1.17 -12.93 3.47
CA ILE A 108 0.25 -12.89 4.61
C ILE A 108 -0.56 -14.20 4.59
N GLU A 109 -0.25 -15.11 5.52
CA GLU A 109 -0.81 -16.48 5.54
C GLU A 109 -2.07 -16.63 6.39
N ILE A 110 -2.30 -15.72 7.33
CA ILE A 110 -3.34 -15.87 8.35
C ILE A 110 -4.29 -14.66 8.24
N ASP A 111 -5.59 -14.94 8.14
CA ASP A 111 -6.64 -13.93 8.01
C ASP A 111 -6.60 -12.89 9.13
N SER A 112 -6.36 -13.29 10.38
CA SER A 112 -6.23 -12.34 11.50
C SER A 112 -5.12 -11.30 11.31
N TYR A 113 -4.09 -11.59 10.50
CA TYR A 113 -3.03 -10.64 10.18
C TYR A 113 -3.38 -9.70 9.03
N LEU A 114 -4.43 -10.00 8.26
CA LEU A 114 -4.83 -9.20 7.11
C LEU A 114 -5.35 -7.82 7.53
N LEU A 115 -6.30 -7.76 8.48
CA LEU A 115 -6.78 -6.48 9.02
C LEU A 115 -5.70 -5.76 9.85
N GLU A 116 -4.80 -6.50 10.49
CA GLU A 116 -3.69 -5.90 11.24
C GLU A 116 -2.68 -5.23 10.28
N CYS A 117 -2.39 -5.86 9.14
CA CYS A 117 -1.59 -5.27 8.08
C CYS A 117 -2.29 -4.06 7.45
N ALA A 118 -3.59 -4.15 7.18
CA ALA A 118 -4.39 -3.02 6.72
C ALA A 118 -4.27 -1.82 7.69
N ARG A 119 -4.49 -2.06 8.99
CA ARG A 119 -4.32 -1.01 10.02
C ARG A 119 -2.92 -0.42 10.00
N TYR A 120 -1.88 -1.26 9.94
CA TYR A 120 -0.50 -0.79 9.85
C TYR A 120 -0.29 0.15 8.66
N ILE A 121 -0.77 -0.23 7.48
CA ILE A 121 -0.67 0.56 6.25
C ILE A 121 -1.36 1.91 6.44
N GLU A 122 -2.63 1.91 6.82
CA GLU A 122 -3.44 3.13 6.97
C GLU A 122 -2.88 4.09 8.03
N ARG A 123 -2.28 3.57 9.11
CA ARG A 123 -1.72 4.39 10.19
C ARG A 123 -0.38 5.05 9.86
N ASN A 124 0.24 4.76 8.71
CA ASN A 124 1.54 5.37 8.35
C ASN A 124 1.58 6.92 8.45
N PRO A 125 0.55 7.67 7.99
CA PRO A 125 0.52 9.13 8.10
C PRO A 125 0.50 9.64 9.54
N LEU A 126 -0.24 8.97 10.44
CA LEU A 126 -0.23 9.28 11.88
C LEU A 126 1.14 8.99 12.50
N ARG A 127 1.69 7.81 12.19
CA ARG A 127 2.96 7.33 12.74
C ARG A 127 4.13 8.21 12.32
N ALA A 128 4.09 8.70 11.07
CA ALA A 128 5.05 9.66 10.54
C ALA A 128 4.78 11.11 11.00
N LYS A 129 3.73 11.34 11.81
CA LYS A 129 3.29 12.65 12.30
C LYS A 129 3.00 13.66 11.19
N VAL A 130 2.58 13.17 10.02
CA VAL A 130 2.20 14.00 8.86
C VAL A 130 0.80 14.59 9.07
N VAL A 131 -0.08 13.86 9.76
CA VAL A 131 -1.43 14.30 10.12
C VAL A 131 -1.73 13.96 11.57
N LYS A 132 -2.68 14.69 12.19
CA LYS A 132 -3.21 14.36 13.52
C LYS A 132 -4.39 13.39 13.44
N ASN A 133 -5.17 13.45 12.35
CA ASN A 133 -6.29 12.57 12.10
C ASN A 133 -6.11 11.90 10.73
N LEU A 134 -6.45 10.61 10.61
CA LEU A 134 -6.37 9.89 9.33
C LEU A 134 -7.30 10.46 8.26
N TYR A 135 -8.39 11.09 8.67
CA TYR A 135 -9.29 11.79 7.75
C TYR A 135 -8.59 12.89 6.95
N ASP A 136 -7.53 13.49 7.49
CA ASP A 136 -6.81 14.58 6.84
C ASP A 136 -5.86 14.07 5.73
N TYR A 137 -5.69 12.75 5.58
CA TYR A 137 -4.75 12.15 4.63
C TYR A 137 -5.43 11.46 3.45
N LYS A 138 -5.55 12.21 2.34
CA LYS A 138 -6.23 11.75 1.11
C LYS A 138 -5.52 10.65 0.31
N TRP A 139 -4.22 10.44 0.53
CA TRP A 139 -3.41 9.51 -0.27
C TRP A 139 -3.35 8.11 0.35
N SER A 140 -4.50 7.61 0.75
CA SER A 140 -4.67 6.28 1.36
C SER A 140 -6.05 5.70 1.04
N SER A 141 -6.20 4.39 1.25
CA SER A 141 -7.51 3.74 1.17
C SER A 141 -8.40 4.01 2.38
N TYR A 142 -7.94 4.72 3.41
CA TYR A 142 -8.69 4.96 4.64
C TYR A 142 -10.10 5.50 4.38
N SER A 143 -10.26 6.49 3.50
CA SER A 143 -11.57 7.10 3.24
C SER A 143 -12.55 6.15 2.55
N PHE A 144 -12.07 5.18 1.77
CA PHE A 144 -12.92 4.14 1.20
C PHE A 144 -13.58 3.31 2.30
N TYR A 145 -12.79 2.87 3.28
CA TYR A 145 -13.27 2.03 4.38
C TYR A 145 -14.01 2.80 5.46
N ALA A 146 -13.49 3.96 5.87
CA ALA A 146 -14.06 4.74 6.97
C ALA A 146 -15.26 5.58 6.54
N ASN A 147 -15.31 6.08 5.31
CA ASN A 147 -16.34 7.03 4.87
C ASN A 147 -17.19 6.50 3.71
N GLY A 148 -16.89 5.32 3.17
CA GLY A 148 -17.58 4.78 1.99
C GLY A 148 -17.31 5.58 0.71
N THR A 149 -16.21 6.35 0.67
CA THR A 149 -15.83 7.08 -0.54
C THR A 149 -15.50 6.09 -1.66
N LYS A 150 -16.03 6.32 -2.87
CA LYS A 150 -15.69 5.48 -4.02
C LYS A 150 -14.19 5.61 -4.33
N ASP A 151 -13.52 4.47 -4.46
CA ASP A 151 -12.14 4.37 -4.92
C ASP A 151 -12.04 3.21 -5.91
N ASP A 152 -11.69 3.53 -7.15
CA ASP A 152 -11.76 2.60 -8.28
C ASP A 152 -10.57 1.63 -8.36
N ILE A 153 -9.49 1.91 -7.65
CA ILE A 153 -8.37 0.96 -7.52
C ILE A 153 -8.57 -0.02 -6.37
N VAL A 154 -9.45 0.29 -5.40
CA VAL A 154 -9.65 -0.51 -4.20
C VAL A 154 -10.67 -1.62 -4.45
N THR A 155 -10.27 -2.84 -4.10
CA THR A 155 -11.19 -3.95 -3.87
C THR A 155 -11.39 -4.07 -2.37
N ALA A 156 -12.64 -4.15 -1.89
CA ALA A 156 -12.88 -4.23 -0.45
C ALA A 156 -12.20 -5.48 0.15
N ASN A 157 -11.45 -5.27 1.24
CA ASN A 157 -10.88 -6.34 2.03
C ASN A 157 -12.01 -7.26 2.54
N PRO A 158 -11.94 -8.59 2.34
CA PRO A 158 -12.99 -9.50 2.80
C PRO A 158 -13.32 -9.36 4.28
N LEU A 159 -12.30 -9.20 5.14
CA LEU A 159 -12.51 -9.07 6.58
C LEU A 159 -13.10 -7.72 6.99
N TYR A 160 -13.02 -6.70 6.14
CA TYR A 160 -13.79 -5.47 6.34
C TYR A 160 -15.28 -5.71 6.12
N LEU A 161 -15.65 -6.58 5.18
CA LEU A 161 -17.04 -6.93 4.93
C LEU A 161 -17.67 -7.65 6.13
N ASP A 162 -16.86 -8.44 6.85
CA ASP A 162 -17.26 -9.15 8.06
C ASP A 162 -17.37 -8.24 9.30
N LEU A 163 -16.88 -7.00 9.22
CA LEU A 163 -16.98 -6.07 10.35
C LEU A 163 -18.42 -5.66 10.63
N GLY A 164 -19.38 -5.80 9.73
CA GLY A 164 -20.75 -5.34 9.99
C GLY A 164 -21.74 -5.74 8.91
N ASN A 165 -23.03 -5.76 9.28
CA ASN A 165 -24.09 -6.26 8.41
C ASN A 165 -24.47 -5.26 7.31
N ASN A 166 -24.16 -3.98 7.52
CA ASN A 166 -24.41 -2.90 6.56
C ASN A 166 -23.20 -1.97 6.45
N ALA A 167 -23.23 -1.07 5.45
CA ALA A 167 -22.11 -0.17 5.17
C ALA A 167 -21.78 0.76 6.36
N ARG A 168 -22.80 1.25 7.06
CA ARG A 168 -22.62 2.16 8.20
C ARG A 168 -21.91 1.47 9.36
N GLU A 169 -22.37 0.28 9.75
CA GLU A 169 -21.73 -0.51 10.81
C GLU A 169 -20.27 -0.82 10.49
N ARG A 170 -19.98 -1.21 9.24
CA ARG A 170 -18.60 -1.48 8.79
C ARG A 170 -17.71 -0.25 8.90
N GLN A 171 -18.21 0.91 8.47
CA GLN A 171 -17.50 2.19 8.53
C GLN A 171 -17.21 2.61 9.97
N GLU A 172 -18.21 2.54 10.86
CA GLU A 172 -18.07 2.90 12.27
C GLU A 172 -17.06 1.98 12.97
N ARG A 173 -17.20 0.66 12.83
CA ARG A 173 -16.28 -0.32 13.42
C ARG A 173 -14.87 -0.22 12.84
N TYR A 174 -14.73 0.10 11.55
CA TYR A 174 -13.40 0.30 10.94
C TYR A 174 -12.69 1.55 11.49
N LYS A 175 -13.41 2.66 11.70
CA LYS A 175 -12.86 3.87 12.35
C LYS A 175 -12.30 3.54 13.72
N GLU A 176 -13.09 2.83 14.53
CA GLU A 176 -12.66 2.39 15.86
C GLU A 176 -11.44 1.47 15.76
N TYR A 177 -11.55 0.41 14.95
CA TYR A 177 -10.50 -0.59 14.78
C TYR A 177 -9.15 0.02 14.39
N VAL A 178 -9.14 0.96 13.43
CA VAL A 178 -7.90 1.58 12.95
C VAL A 178 -7.30 2.52 13.99
N LEU A 179 -8.10 3.12 14.86
CA LEU A 179 -7.60 4.05 15.88
C LEU A 179 -7.06 3.35 17.13
N ILE A 180 -7.49 2.12 17.43
CA ILE A 180 -7.02 1.35 18.59
C ILE A 180 -5.49 1.19 18.57
N PRO A 181 -4.76 1.77 19.53
CA PRO A 181 -3.33 1.52 19.69
C PRO A 181 -3.10 0.06 20.08
N ARG A 182 -2.10 -0.61 19.48
CA ARG A 182 -1.68 -1.95 19.93
C ARG A 182 -0.27 -1.92 20.52
N PRO A 183 0.00 -2.72 21.57
CA PRO A 183 1.31 -2.76 22.21
C PRO A 183 2.44 -3.22 21.28
N TYR A 184 2.11 -3.94 20.20
CA TYR A 184 3.08 -4.48 19.23
C TYR A 184 3.42 -3.52 18.08
N GLU A 185 2.82 -2.33 18.00
CA GLU A 185 3.11 -1.37 16.91
C GLU A 185 4.60 -1.05 16.85
N ALA A 186 5.27 -0.94 18.01
CA ALA A 186 6.71 -0.73 18.13
C ALA A 186 7.56 -1.94 17.69
N ILE A 187 7.01 -3.16 17.72
CA ILE A 187 7.69 -4.39 17.26
C ILE A 187 7.60 -4.48 15.73
N VAL A 188 6.41 -4.24 15.17
CA VAL A 188 6.23 -4.11 13.72
C VAL A 188 7.11 -2.99 13.17
N ASP A 189 7.25 -1.89 13.90
CA ASP A 189 8.20 -0.82 13.54
C ASP A 189 9.63 -1.27 13.55
N LYS A 190 10.07 -2.05 14.54
CA LYS A 190 11.43 -2.59 14.55
C LYS A 190 11.63 -3.54 13.38
N CYS A 191 10.63 -4.36 13.03
CA CYS A 191 10.69 -5.24 11.86
C CYS A 191 10.76 -4.44 10.54
N VAL A 192 9.88 -3.46 10.32
CA VAL A 192 9.90 -2.62 9.11
C VAL A 192 11.11 -1.67 9.10
N ALA A 193 11.56 -1.19 10.26
CA ALA A 193 12.79 -0.42 10.41
C ALA A 193 14.05 -1.27 10.20
N SER A 194 14.04 -2.57 10.54
CA SER A 194 15.13 -3.49 10.24
C SER A 194 15.19 -3.90 8.76
N MET A 195 14.13 -3.61 8.01
CA MET A 195 14.12 -3.66 6.54
C MET A 195 14.56 -2.34 5.88
N LYS A 196 15.04 -1.33 6.67
CA LYS A 196 15.52 -0.03 6.17
C LYS A 196 16.87 -0.08 5.46
#